data_AF-A0A2V8YH67-F1
#
_entry.id   AF-A0A2V8YH67-F1
#
_cell.length_a   1.000
_cell.length_b   1.000
_cell.length_c   1.000
_cell.angle_alpha   90.00
_cell.angle_beta   90.00
_cell.angle_gamma   90.00
#
_symmetry.space_group_name_H-M   'P 1'
#
loop_
_entity.id
_entity.type
_entity.pdbx_description
1 polymer ?
#
loop_
_entity_poly.entity_id
_entity_poly.type
_entity_poly.pdbx_seq_one_letter_code
_entity_poly.pdbx_strand_id
1 'polypeptide(L)'
;MPEGSAEVDLAAGTAELHAENICAVFDAFTVANSLSADRPLGFVSGRIDSVDIKWSGVTKSFMGVHDATNHFLGNFSEIGKVTIAVTATTPKITGHGFRFVSDPATTTVNYAQIGSESNGVFFS
;
A
#
# COMPACT_ATOMS: atom_id res chain seq x y z
N MET A 1 1.75 8.56 -7.38
CA MET A 1 2.15 7.31 -8.06
C MET A 1 2.07 7.52 -9.55
N PRO A 2 2.90 6.87 -10.35
CA PRO A 2 2.80 6.93 -11.81
C PRO A 2 1.41 6.49 -12.30
N GLU A 3 1.00 7.03 -13.45
CA GLU A 3 -0.19 6.54 -14.16
C GLU A 3 0.01 5.08 -14.57
N GLY A 4 -1.05 4.27 -14.50
CA GLY A 4 -0.99 2.83 -14.79
C GLY A 4 -0.45 1.96 -13.65
N SER A 5 -0.06 2.54 -12.51
CA SER A 5 0.34 1.79 -11.33
C SER A 5 -0.83 1.08 -10.61
N ALA A 6 -2.08 1.34 -11.00
CA ALA A 6 -3.24 0.69 -10.42
C ALA A 6 -4.15 0.17 -11.54
N GLU A 7 -4.58 -1.08 -11.41
CA GLU A 7 -5.52 -1.72 -12.32
C GLU A 7 -6.66 -2.32 -11.51
N VAL A 8 -7.89 -2.18 -12.00
CA VAL A 8 -9.09 -2.69 -11.33
C VAL A 8 -9.98 -3.36 -12.36
N ASP A 9 -10.29 -4.63 -12.13
CA ASP A 9 -11.32 -5.38 -12.85
C ASP A 9 -12.42 -5.77 -11.86
N LEU A 10 -13.47 -4.95 -11.82
CA LEU A 10 -14.62 -5.17 -10.94
C LEU A 10 -15.45 -6.38 -11.37
N ALA A 11 -15.40 -6.80 -12.64
CA ALA A 11 -16.13 -7.98 -13.11
C ALA A 11 -15.43 -9.28 -12.69
N ALA A 12 -14.10 -9.31 -12.76
CA ALA A 12 -13.29 -10.40 -12.24
C ALA A 12 -13.13 -10.37 -10.72
N GLY A 13 -13.45 -9.24 -10.08
CA GLY A 13 -13.31 -9.08 -8.63
C GLY A 13 -11.83 -8.98 -8.22
N THR A 14 -11.01 -8.33 -9.04
CA THR A 14 -9.57 -8.19 -8.83
C THR A 14 -9.14 -6.74 -8.89
N ALA A 15 -8.09 -6.42 -8.13
CA ALA A 15 -7.37 -5.17 -8.27
C ALA A 15 -5.88 -5.42 -8.05
N GLU A 16 -5.04 -4.59 -8.66
CA GLU A 16 -3.60 -4.64 -8.50
C GLU A 16 -3.04 -3.22 -8.34
N LEU A 17 -2.02 -3.09 -7.48
CA LEU A 17 -1.24 -1.88 -7.27
C LEU A 17 0.23 -2.24 -7.44
N HIS A 18 0.88 -1.62 -8.41
CA HIS A 18 2.29 -1.79 -8.76
C HIS A 18 2.98 -0.43 -8.71
N ALA A 19 3.74 -0.22 -7.64
CA ALA A 19 4.47 1.03 -7.42
C ALA A 19 5.96 0.74 -7.29
N GLU A 20 6.75 1.37 -8.15
CA GLU A 20 8.21 1.38 -8.06
C GLU A 20 8.72 2.81 -7.82
N ASN A 21 9.94 2.93 -7.32
CA ASN A 21 10.61 4.22 -7.11
C ASN A 21 9.72 5.16 -6.30
N ILE A 22 9.26 4.71 -5.13
CA ILE A 22 8.45 5.52 -4.21
C ILE A 22 9.38 6.57 -3.58
N CYS A 23 9.69 7.62 -4.35
CA CYS A 23 10.73 8.63 -4.08
C CYS A 23 10.50 9.47 -2.82
N ALA A 24 9.41 9.27 -2.09
CA ALA A 24 8.99 10.16 -1.01
C ALA A 24 9.15 9.60 0.41
N VAL A 25 9.47 8.31 0.59
CA VAL A 25 9.70 7.75 1.93
C VAL A 25 11.21 7.65 2.16
N PHE A 26 11.86 8.81 2.28
CA PHE A 26 13.21 8.88 2.85
C PHE A 26 13.05 9.17 4.35
N ASP A 27 13.04 8.12 5.15
CA ASP A 27 13.09 8.25 6.60
C ASP A 27 14.54 8.12 7.04
N ALA A 28 15.08 9.19 7.62
CA ALA A 28 16.46 9.26 8.08
C ALA A 28 16.52 9.84 9.48
N PHE A 29 17.18 9.11 10.37
CA PHE A 29 17.42 9.53 11.75
C PHE A 29 18.89 9.38 12.11
N THR A 30 19.35 10.27 12.99
CA THR A 30 20.70 10.24 13.56
C THR A 30 20.75 9.22 14.68
N VAL A 31 21.67 8.27 14.61
CA VAL A 31 21.87 7.30 15.70
C VAL A 31 22.73 7.94 16.77
N ALA A 32 22.16 8.14 17.95
CA ALA A 32 22.88 8.60 19.13
C ALA A 32 23.98 7.60 19.50
N ASN A 33 25.18 8.11 19.77
CA ASN A 33 26.30 7.31 20.19
C ASN A 33 26.24 7.09 21.70
N SER A 34 26.19 5.83 22.12
CA SER A 34 26.11 5.44 23.53
C SER A 34 27.36 5.79 24.35
N LEU A 35 28.48 6.11 23.68
CA LEU A 35 29.75 6.50 24.31
C LEU A 35 29.98 8.02 24.32
N SER A 36 29.34 8.79 23.44
CA SER A 36 29.54 10.25 23.30
C SER A 36 28.37 10.90 22.55
N ALA A 37 27.46 11.53 23.29
CA ALA A 37 26.25 12.14 22.74
C ALA A 37 26.51 13.27 21.73
N ASP A 38 27.69 13.90 21.77
CA ASP A 38 28.15 14.95 20.85
C ASP A 38 28.72 14.40 19.52
N ARG A 39 28.87 13.07 19.38
CA ARG A 39 29.43 12.42 18.19
C ARG A 39 28.51 11.32 17.66
N PRO A 40 27.45 11.67 16.90
CA PRO A 40 26.52 10.69 16.35
C PRO A 40 27.23 9.67 15.46
N LEU A 41 26.73 8.44 15.44
CA LEU A 41 27.31 7.32 14.67
C LEU A 41 27.03 7.41 13.16
N GLY A 42 26.29 8.42 12.72
CA GLY A 42 25.93 8.66 11.32
C GLY A 42 24.42 8.63 11.09
N PHE A 43 24.04 8.64 9.81
CA PHE A 43 22.65 8.56 9.35
C PHE A 43 22.29 7.12 9.00
N VAL A 44 21.18 6.64 9.55
CA VAL A 44 20.51 5.45 9.03
C VAL A 44 19.35 5.93 8.19
N SER A 45 19.18 5.34 7.00
CA SER A 45 18.04 5.65 6.14
C SER A 45 17.42 4.39 5.57
N GLY A 46 16.12 4.47 5.29
CA GLY A 46 15.37 3.47 4.56
C GLY A 46 14.64 4.13 3.40
N ARG A 47 14.50 3.41 2.29
CA ARG A 47 13.60 3.75 1.20
C ARG A 47 12.79 2.53 0.79
N ILE A 48 11.55 2.75 0.38
CA ILE A 48 10.73 1.71 -0.25
C ILE A 48 11.06 1.72 -1.74
N ASP A 49 11.64 0.63 -2.23
CA ASP A 49 11.99 0.48 -3.64
C ASP A 49 10.75 0.08 -4.46
N SER A 50 9.94 -0.84 -3.94
CA SER A 50 8.69 -1.28 -4.58
C SER A 50 7.62 -1.69 -3.59
N VAL A 51 6.36 -1.54 -4.02
CA VAL A 51 5.16 -2.06 -3.38
C VAL A 51 4.29 -2.70 -4.44
N ASP A 52 3.96 -3.97 -4.23
CA ASP A 52 3.05 -4.74 -5.06
C ASP A 52 1.92 -5.26 -4.18
N ILE A 53 0.69 -4.85 -4.47
CA ILE A 53 -0.51 -5.31 -3.75
C ILE A 53 -1.47 -5.92 -4.76
N LYS A 54 -1.98 -7.11 -4.46
CA LYS A 54 -2.98 -7.78 -5.29
C LYS A 54 -4.18 -8.18 -4.45
N TRP A 55 -5.37 -7.83 -4.92
CA TRP A 55 -6.66 -8.16 -4.34
C TRP A 55 -7.34 -9.20 -5.22
N SER A 56 -7.79 -10.31 -4.63
CA SER A 56 -8.46 -11.39 -5.36
C SER A 56 -9.32 -12.28 -4.44
N GLY A 57 -10.21 -13.07 -5.04
CA GLY A 57 -11.02 -14.03 -4.31
C GLY A 57 -12.15 -13.34 -3.58
N VAL A 58 -13.13 -12.84 -4.34
CA VAL A 58 -14.34 -12.24 -3.80
C VAL A 58 -15.06 -13.23 -2.87
N THR A 59 -15.31 -12.81 -1.64
CA THR A 59 -16.05 -13.59 -0.63
C THR A 59 -17.51 -13.18 -0.54
N LYS A 60 -17.79 -11.89 -0.78
CA LYS A 60 -19.14 -11.32 -0.71
C LYS A 60 -19.24 -10.09 -1.60
N SER A 61 -20.44 -9.82 -2.12
CA SER A 61 -20.72 -8.60 -2.89
C SER A 61 -21.93 -7.86 -2.32
N PHE A 62 -21.85 -6.53 -2.35
CA PHE A 62 -22.85 -5.59 -1.89
C PHE A 62 -23.17 -4.64 -3.04
N MET A 63 -24.34 -4.83 -3.64
CA MET A 63 -24.78 -4.04 -4.78
C MET A 63 -25.81 -3.01 -4.34
N GLY A 64 -25.70 -1.78 -4.85
CA GLY A 64 -26.65 -0.72 -4.56
C GLY A 64 -26.67 -0.29 -3.09
N VAL A 65 -25.50 -0.29 -2.43
CA VAL A 65 -25.38 0.31 -1.10
C VAL A 65 -25.68 1.79 -1.25
N HIS A 66 -26.80 2.24 -0.67
CA HIS A 66 -27.30 3.59 -0.87
C HIS A 66 -27.49 4.30 0.47
N ASP A 67 -27.15 5.58 0.51
CA ASP A 67 -27.50 6.49 1.60
C ASP A 67 -27.96 7.81 0.99
N ALA A 68 -29.27 8.06 1.05
CA ALA A 68 -29.88 9.26 0.50
C ALA A 68 -29.55 10.53 1.30
N THR A 69 -29.18 10.41 2.57
CA THR A 69 -28.82 11.54 3.41
C THR A 69 -27.43 12.06 3.05
N ASN A 70 -26.52 11.14 2.73
CA ASN A 70 -25.12 11.44 2.40
C ASN A 70 -24.83 11.42 0.89
N HIS A 71 -25.87 11.31 0.05
CA HIS A 71 -25.74 11.25 -1.41
C HIS A 71 -24.75 10.20 -1.90
N PHE A 72 -24.84 9.00 -1.32
CA PHE A 72 -23.93 7.90 -1.56
C PHE A 72 -24.64 6.77 -2.31
N LEU A 73 -24.01 6.28 -3.36
CA LEU A 73 -24.37 5.04 -4.03
C LEU A 73 -23.10 4.28 -4.40
N GLY A 74 -23.00 3.02 -4.02
CA GLY A 74 -21.83 2.22 -4.35
C GLY A 74 -22.08 0.73 -4.51
N ASN A 75 -21.16 0.10 -5.22
CA ASN A 75 -21.11 -1.34 -5.44
C ASN A 75 -19.75 -1.84 -4.97
N PHE A 76 -19.75 -2.80 -4.05
CA PHE A 76 -18.54 -3.25 -3.36
C PHE A 76 -18.46 -4.76 -3.34
N SER A 77 -17.24 -5.28 -3.36
CA SER A 77 -16.92 -6.68 -3.15
C SER A 77 -15.90 -6.80 -2.02
N GLU A 78 -16.22 -7.63 -1.03
CA GLU A 78 -15.25 -8.10 -0.04
C GLU A 78 -14.30 -9.10 -0.69
N ILE A 79 -13.02 -8.92 -0.39
CA ILE A 79 -11.89 -9.67 -0.93
C ILE A 79 -11.32 -10.54 0.19
N GLY A 80 -11.27 -11.84 -0.05
CA GLY A 80 -10.75 -12.84 0.89
C GLY A 80 -9.24 -13.04 0.81
N LYS A 81 -8.58 -12.58 -0.26
CA LYS A 81 -7.13 -12.69 -0.42
C LYS A 81 -6.52 -11.39 -0.89
N VAL A 82 -5.68 -10.83 -0.03
CA VAL A 82 -4.77 -9.74 -0.38
C VAL A 82 -3.35 -10.20 -0.15
N THR A 83 -2.50 -10.07 -1.17
CA THR A 83 -1.05 -10.32 -1.04
C THR A 83 -0.31 -9.01 -1.15
N ILE A 84 0.64 -8.79 -0.25
CA ILE A 84 1.46 -7.57 -0.20
C ILE A 84 2.94 -7.97 -0.28
N ALA A 85 3.62 -7.52 -1.33
CA ALA A 85 5.07 -7.58 -1.45
C ALA A 85 5.65 -6.16 -1.35
N VAL A 86 6.62 -5.99 -0.45
CA VAL A 86 7.33 -4.73 -0.24
C VAL A 86 8.81 -5.02 -0.28
N THR A 87 9.54 -4.27 -1.11
CA THR A 87 11.00 -4.22 -1.05
C THR A 87 11.41 -2.88 -0.48
N ALA A 88 12.18 -2.91 0.61
CA ALA A 88 12.78 -1.73 1.20
C ALA A 88 14.27 -1.94 1.42
N THR A 89 15.06 -0.91 1.12
CA THR A 89 16.51 -0.95 1.29
C THR A 89 17.03 0.32 1.92
N THR A 90 18.22 0.22 2.48
CA THR A 90 19.02 1.40 2.79
C THR A 90 19.81 1.85 1.55
N PRO A 91 19.77 3.14 1.18
CA PRO A 91 20.63 3.73 0.16
C PRO A 91 22.12 3.39 0.37
N LYS A 92 22.83 3.00 -0.70
CA LYS A 92 24.26 2.66 -0.65
C LYS A 92 25.15 3.77 -0.06
N ILE A 93 24.71 5.04 -0.16
CA ILE A 93 25.45 6.21 0.34
C ILE A 93 25.62 6.20 1.88
N THR A 94 24.82 5.45 2.64
CA THR A 94 24.91 5.44 4.12
C THR A 94 25.82 4.35 4.68
N GLY A 95 26.50 3.55 3.85
CA GLY A 95 27.60 2.65 4.25
C GLY A 95 27.21 1.37 5.03
N HIS A 96 26.08 1.37 5.72
CA HIS A 96 25.48 0.20 6.37
C HIS A 96 24.04 0.08 5.90
N GLY A 97 23.64 -1.09 5.40
CA GLY A 97 22.32 -1.23 4.81
C GLY A 97 21.59 -2.50 5.20
N PHE A 98 20.30 -2.37 5.47
CA PHE A 98 19.38 -3.50 5.52
C PHE A 98 18.71 -3.67 4.16
N ARG A 99 18.30 -4.91 3.88
CA ARG A 99 17.35 -5.22 2.82
C ARG A 99 16.20 -5.96 3.46
N PHE A 100 15.02 -5.38 3.36
CA PHE A 100 13.77 -6.01 3.72
C PHE A 100 13.02 -6.39 2.44
N VAL A 101 12.61 -7.65 2.37
CA VAL A 101 11.72 -8.16 1.32
C VAL A 101 10.62 -8.89 2.07
N SER A 102 9.38 -8.41 1.99
CA SER A 102 8.26 -9.16 2.56
C SER A 102 7.99 -10.40 1.71
N ASP A 103 7.55 -11.47 2.38
CA ASP A 103 7.03 -12.64 1.69
C ASP A 103 5.52 -12.45 1.46
N PRO A 104 5.06 -12.31 0.20
CA PRO A 104 3.64 -12.14 -0.10
C PRO A 104 2.79 -13.36 0.26
N ALA A 105 3.38 -14.54 0.45
CA ALA A 105 2.66 -15.73 0.89
C ALA A 105 2.25 -15.68 2.37
N THR A 106 2.98 -14.90 3.19
CA THR A 106 2.73 -14.76 4.63
C THR A 106 2.20 -13.38 5.02
N THR A 107 2.26 -12.41 4.12
CA THR A 107 1.72 -11.06 4.32
C THR A 107 0.31 -10.94 3.74
N THR A 108 -0.66 -11.54 4.45
CA THR A 108 -2.08 -11.59 4.05
C THR A 108 -2.96 -10.75 4.96
N VAL A 109 -3.86 -9.97 4.36
CA VAL A 109 -4.91 -9.22 5.09
C VAL A 109 -6.24 -9.93 4.94
N ASN A 110 -6.94 -10.15 6.05
CA ASN A 110 -8.19 -10.92 6.10
C ASN A 110 -9.44 -10.13 5.69
N TYR A 111 -9.32 -8.82 5.51
CA TYR A 111 -10.41 -7.96 5.07
C TYR A 111 -9.90 -6.86 4.16
N ALA A 112 -10.38 -6.83 2.94
CA ALA A 112 -10.26 -5.70 2.03
C ALA A 112 -11.50 -5.62 1.15
N GLN A 113 -11.74 -4.44 0.58
CA GLN A 113 -12.85 -4.21 -0.34
C GLN A 113 -12.34 -3.55 -1.61
N ILE A 114 -12.94 -3.93 -2.73
CA ILE A 114 -12.85 -3.21 -4.00
C ILE A 114 -14.26 -2.81 -4.42
N GLY A 115 -14.40 -1.75 -5.22
CA GLY A 115 -15.71 -1.31 -5.63
C GLY A 115 -15.69 -0.04 -6.45
N SER A 116 -16.90 0.46 -6.70
CA SER A 116 -17.15 1.74 -7.33
C SER A 116 -18.14 2.53 -6.49
N GLU A 117 -17.94 3.84 -6.45
CA GLU A 117 -18.79 4.77 -5.73
C GLU A 117 -19.14 5.94 -6.65
N SER A 118 -20.42 6.31 -6.66
CA SER A 118 -20.93 7.55 -7.21
C SER A 118 -21.22 8.48 -6.05
N ASN A 119 -20.39 9.51 -5.88
CA ASN A 119 -20.48 10.40 -4.73
C ASN A 119 -21.14 11.74 -5.12
N GLY A 120 -22.10 12.21 -4.31
CA GLY A 120 -22.62 13.58 -4.28
C GLY A 120 -23.31 14.10 -5.55
N VAL A 121 -22.53 14.47 -6.56
CA VAL A 121 -22.99 15.20 -7.76
C VAL A 121 -23.67 14.29 -8.78
N PHE A 122 -23.38 12.99 -8.74
CA PHE A 122 -23.96 11.97 -9.61
C PHE A 122 -25.06 11.15 -8.91
N PHE A 123 -25.53 11.63 -7.75
CA PHE A 123 -26.62 11.04 -7.00
C PHE A 123 -27.97 11.52 -7.59
N SER A 124 -28.54 10.73 -8.51
CA SER A 124 -29.85 10.95 -9.11
C SER A 124 -30.64 9.65 -9.27
#